data_AF-U1NTE1-F1
#
_entry.id   AF-U1NTE1-F1
#
_cell.length_a   1.000
_cell.length_b   1.000
_cell.length_c   1.000
_cell.angle_alpha   90.00
_cell.angle_beta   90.00
_cell.angle_gamma   90.00
#
_symmetry.space_group_name_H-M   'P 1'
#
loop_
_entity.id
_entity.type
_entity.pdbx_description
1 polymer ?
#
loop_
_entity_poly.entity_id
_entity_poly.type
_entity_poly.pdbx_seq_one_letter_code
_entity_poly.pdbx_strand_id
1 'polypeptide(L)'
;MDVDKHAEELASTLGVDKQEAKEDLESLLQYSVPLEEAKQSVRRKHSDGDGSETDAQPESLPLDEITTGLNNVTVTVRVLTVGTRRIQYQGDEQTIREGRLGDDTGTISYTAWQDFGFEAGDSLVVGNAGVREWEGEPELNLGASTSVAMADEPVDTDATVGGDSDLIDLSPGDRGRNIEVTVEEIERRTIDGRNGETKILSGVLADDTARLPFTDWDPHDAIETGGSCRIEDVYIREYRGSPSINVSEFSTVTPLSESIEATDSAPTLSLGEAIDSGGLFDVEVVANVLEVRDGSGLIERCPECGRVIQNDQCRSHGAVDGEDDLRIKAILDDGTETVTAIIGTELTEGIYGDGIKAAKEAARDAMDKEAVADAIREELVGDSYRVRGSLSIDEYGANLTVEAFEPADDDPAARATAVLAGVRQ
;
A
#
# COMPACT_ATOMS: atom_id res chain seq x y z
N MET A 1 -4.79 -32.70 -29.38
CA MET A 1 -6.24 -32.60 -29.14
C MET A 1 -6.97 -32.90 -30.44
N ASP A 2 -8.10 -33.62 -30.40
CA ASP A 2 -8.92 -33.89 -31.59
C ASP A 2 -9.98 -32.79 -31.73
N VAL A 3 -9.55 -31.64 -32.25
CA VAL A 3 -10.40 -30.46 -32.46
C VAL A 3 -11.58 -30.80 -33.37
N ASP A 4 -11.37 -31.69 -34.35
CA ASP A 4 -12.40 -32.19 -35.28
C ASP A 4 -13.56 -32.88 -34.57
N LYS A 5 -13.27 -33.68 -33.53
CA LYS A 5 -14.30 -34.34 -32.73
C LYS A 5 -15.13 -33.34 -31.92
N HIS A 6 -14.49 -32.32 -31.35
CA HIS A 6 -15.19 -31.29 -30.57
C HIS A 6 -16.03 -30.36 -31.45
N ALA A 7 -15.53 -30.02 -32.64
CA ALA A 7 -16.28 -29.25 -33.64
C ALA A 7 -17.52 -30.01 -34.13
N GLU A 8 -17.43 -31.32 -34.36
CA GLU A 8 -18.58 -32.15 -34.76
C GLU A 8 -19.66 -32.22 -33.68
N GLU A 9 -19.27 -32.33 -32.41
CA GLU A 9 -20.20 -32.31 -31.27
C GLU A 9 -20.91 -30.95 -31.14
N LEU A 10 -20.17 -29.85 -31.29
CA LEU A 10 -20.72 -28.48 -31.26
C LEU A 10 -21.68 -28.24 -32.42
N ALA A 11 -21.26 -28.57 -33.65
CA ALA A 11 -22.07 -28.41 -34.86
C ALA A 11 -23.38 -29.20 -34.76
N SER A 12 -23.33 -30.45 -34.28
CA SER A 12 -24.53 -31.26 -34.07
C SER A 12 -25.46 -30.69 -32.99
N THR A 13 -24.92 -30.01 -31.97
CA THR A 13 -25.70 -29.45 -30.86
C THR A 13 -26.34 -28.11 -31.22
N LEU A 14 -25.61 -27.27 -31.95
CA LEU A 14 -25.99 -25.90 -32.31
C LEU A 14 -26.74 -25.83 -33.65
N GLY A 15 -26.69 -26.89 -34.47
CA GLY A 15 -27.31 -26.92 -35.80
C GLY A 15 -26.58 -26.08 -36.85
N VAL A 16 -25.28 -25.85 -36.64
CA VAL A 16 -24.39 -25.07 -37.52
C VAL A 16 -23.49 -25.98 -38.35
N ASP A 17 -22.77 -25.42 -39.32
CA ASP A 17 -21.84 -26.19 -40.14
C ASP A 17 -20.61 -26.64 -39.33
N LYS A 18 -20.13 -27.87 -39.58
CA LYS A 18 -18.96 -28.42 -38.86
C LYS A 18 -17.69 -27.63 -39.14
N GLN A 19 -17.49 -27.17 -40.37
CA GLN A 19 -16.32 -26.39 -40.75
C GLN A 19 -16.37 -25.01 -40.07
N GLU A 20 -17.55 -24.39 -40.00
CA GLU A 20 -17.75 -23.12 -39.27
C GLU A 20 -17.46 -23.26 -37.77
N ALA A 21 -18.01 -24.29 -37.11
CA ALA A 21 -17.73 -24.55 -35.70
C ALA A 21 -16.25 -24.90 -35.45
N LYS A 22 -15.59 -25.54 -36.42
CA LYS A 22 -14.16 -25.87 -36.36
C LYS A 22 -13.30 -24.61 -36.48
N GLU A 23 -13.58 -23.74 -37.44
CA GLU A 23 -12.83 -22.49 -37.65
C GLU A 23 -12.95 -21.58 -36.42
N ASP A 24 -14.14 -21.44 -35.84
CA ASP A 24 -14.33 -20.66 -34.62
C ASP A 24 -13.55 -21.26 -33.43
N LEU A 25 -13.55 -22.58 -33.28
CA LEU A 25 -12.85 -23.27 -32.20
C LEU A 25 -11.33 -23.21 -32.37
N GLU A 26 -10.82 -23.46 -33.58
CA GLU A 26 -9.39 -23.35 -33.92
C GLU A 26 -8.89 -21.92 -33.70
N SER A 27 -9.70 -20.93 -34.06
CA SER A 27 -9.36 -19.54 -33.83
C SER A 27 -9.22 -19.21 -32.34
N LEU A 28 -10.16 -19.61 -31.48
CA LEU A 28 -10.05 -19.33 -30.03
C LEU A 28 -8.87 -20.06 -29.38
N LEU A 29 -8.61 -21.30 -29.80
CA LEU A 29 -7.45 -22.06 -29.33
C LEU A 29 -6.12 -21.41 -29.74
N GLN A 30 -6.07 -20.72 -30.88
CA GLN A 30 -4.89 -19.97 -31.33
C GLN A 30 -4.53 -18.82 -30.38
N TYR A 31 -5.53 -18.19 -29.76
CA TYR A 31 -5.33 -17.15 -28.73
C TYR A 31 -5.30 -17.74 -27.32
N SER A 32 -4.89 -19.00 -27.22
CA SER A 32 -4.68 -19.67 -25.94
C SER A 32 -5.93 -19.70 -25.06
N VAL A 33 -7.15 -19.65 -25.62
CA VAL A 33 -8.37 -19.87 -24.84
C VAL A 33 -8.50 -21.37 -24.53
N PRO A 34 -8.69 -21.80 -23.26
CA PRO A 34 -8.90 -23.20 -22.93
C PRO A 34 -10.10 -23.81 -23.67
N LEU A 35 -9.97 -25.07 -24.09
CA LEU A 35 -10.96 -25.76 -24.94
C LEU A 35 -12.40 -25.68 -24.42
N GLU A 36 -12.62 -25.81 -23.11
CA GLU A 36 -13.96 -25.74 -22.52
C GLU A 36 -14.56 -24.34 -22.59
N GLU A 37 -13.77 -23.28 -22.37
CA GLU A 37 -14.24 -21.90 -22.55
C GLU A 37 -14.46 -21.63 -24.05
N ALA A 38 -13.56 -22.09 -24.91
CA ALA A 38 -13.70 -21.92 -26.35
C ALA A 38 -15.01 -22.55 -26.88
N LYS A 39 -15.38 -23.74 -26.38
CA LYS A 39 -16.70 -24.34 -26.66
C LYS A 39 -17.86 -23.48 -26.17
N GLN A 40 -17.74 -22.85 -25.00
CA GLN A 40 -18.79 -21.97 -24.46
C GLN A 40 -18.94 -20.70 -25.28
N SER A 41 -17.85 -20.04 -25.68
CA SER A 41 -17.89 -18.89 -26.58
C SER A 41 -18.52 -19.22 -27.92
N VAL A 42 -18.16 -20.37 -28.54
CA VAL A 42 -18.83 -20.83 -29.77
C VAL A 42 -20.33 -21.04 -29.54
N ARG A 43 -20.74 -21.61 -28.40
CA ARG A 43 -22.17 -21.77 -28.08
C ARG A 43 -22.89 -20.43 -27.92
N ARG A 44 -22.27 -19.43 -27.28
CA ARG A 44 -22.85 -18.08 -27.11
C ARG A 44 -23.05 -17.41 -28.47
N LYS A 45 -21.98 -17.34 -29.28
CA LYS A 45 -22.00 -16.80 -30.64
C LYS A 45 -23.15 -17.35 -31.51
N HIS A 46 -23.43 -18.64 -31.40
CA HIS A 46 -24.44 -19.33 -32.23
C HIS A 46 -25.82 -19.47 -31.59
N SER A 47 -25.99 -19.11 -30.30
CA SER A 47 -27.28 -19.22 -29.57
C SER A 47 -28.14 -17.96 -29.68
N ASP A 48 -27.55 -16.76 -29.75
CA ASP A 48 -28.29 -15.52 -29.55
C ASP A 48 -28.87 -14.86 -30.81
N GLY A 49 -28.71 -15.45 -32.00
CA GLY A 49 -29.48 -15.12 -33.21
C GLY A 49 -29.39 -13.68 -33.75
N ASP A 50 -28.67 -12.80 -33.05
CA ASP A 50 -28.35 -11.43 -33.41
C ASP A 50 -26.85 -11.28 -33.18
N GLY A 51 -26.12 -10.89 -34.22
CA GLY A 51 -24.66 -10.83 -34.23
C GLY A 51 -24.12 -9.73 -33.31
N SER A 52 -24.22 -9.91 -31.99
CA SER A 52 -23.50 -9.08 -31.04
C SER A 52 -22.01 -9.43 -31.13
N GLU A 53 -21.20 -8.43 -31.47
CA GLU A 53 -19.74 -8.46 -31.63
C GLU A 53 -18.99 -8.69 -30.29
N THR A 54 -19.46 -9.62 -29.43
CA THR A 54 -18.98 -9.72 -28.03
C THR A 54 -18.14 -10.95 -27.72
N ASP A 55 -17.91 -11.89 -28.65
CA ASP A 55 -16.90 -12.95 -28.49
C ASP A 55 -15.65 -12.60 -29.32
N ALA A 56 -15.11 -11.39 -29.11
CA ALA A 56 -13.84 -10.98 -29.69
C ALA A 56 -12.72 -11.84 -29.08
N GLN A 57 -11.83 -12.34 -29.94
CA GLN A 57 -10.62 -13.05 -29.54
C GLN A 57 -9.85 -12.16 -28.54
N PRO A 58 -9.34 -12.71 -27.42
CA PRO A 58 -8.56 -11.92 -26.49
C PRO A 58 -7.30 -11.43 -27.20
N GLU A 59 -7.18 -10.11 -27.33
CA GLU A 59 -6.07 -9.46 -28.00
C GLU A 59 -4.78 -9.70 -27.21
N SER A 60 -3.67 -9.90 -27.94
CA SER A 60 -2.36 -9.98 -27.33
C SER A 60 -1.81 -8.57 -27.17
N LEU A 61 -1.64 -8.10 -25.94
CA LEU A 61 -1.24 -6.73 -25.64
C LEU A 61 0.01 -6.70 -24.74
N PRO A 62 0.89 -5.69 -24.89
CA PRO A 62 1.87 -5.35 -23.86
C PRO A 62 1.17 -4.84 -22.59
N LEU A 63 1.86 -4.88 -21.46
CA LEU A 63 1.27 -4.50 -20.17
C LEU A 63 0.82 -3.04 -20.09
N ASP A 64 1.54 -2.10 -20.71
CA ASP A 64 1.21 -0.66 -20.69
C ASP A 64 -0.04 -0.28 -21.52
N GLU A 65 -0.50 -1.16 -22.39
CA GLU A 65 -1.72 -0.98 -23.19
C GLU A 65 -2.99 -1.52 -22.48
N ILE A 66 -2.84 -2.20 -21.35
CA ILE A 66 -3.96 -2.78 -20.60
C ILE A 66 -4.68 -1.68 -19.82
N THR A 67 -5.99 -1.55 -20.05
CA THR A 67 -6.84 -0.56 -19.36
C THR A 67 -8.06 -1.24 -18.73
N THR A 68 -8.70 -0.57 -17.77
CA THR A 68 -9.89 -1.08 -17.04
C THR A 68 -11.12 -1.31 -17.93
N GLY A 69 -11.12 -0.78 -19.16
CA GLY A 69 -12.20 -1.00 -20.13
C GLY A 69 -12.08 -2.31 -20.93
N LEU A 70 -10.96 -3.02 -20.83
CA LEU A 70 -10.77 -4.32 -21.48
C LEU A 70 -11.47 -5.43 -20.70
N ASN A 71 -11.90 -6.48 -21.39
CA ASN A 71 -12.54 -7.65 -20.76
C ASN A 71 -11.53 -8.77 -20.52
N ASN A 72 -10.84 -9.19 -21.59
CA ASN A 72 -9.91 -10.30 -21.59
C ASN A 72 -8.72 -10.00 -22.49
N VAL A 73 -7.52 -10.40 -22.07
CA VAL A 73 -6.27 -10.18 -22.80
C VAL A 73 -5.41 -11.44 -22.81
N THR A 74 -4.49 -11.51 -23.77
CA THR A 74 -3.36 -12.43 -23.74
C THR A 74 -2.09 -11.63 -23.51
N VAL A 75 -1.24 -12.06 -22.59
CA VAL A 75 0.02 -11.37 -22.27
C VAL A 75 1.18 -12.35 -22.24
N THR A 76 2.37 -11.89 -22.61
CA THR A 76 3.62 -12.66 -22.48
C THR A 76 4.50 -11.94 -21.47
N VAL A 77 4.71 -12.53 -20.30
CA VAL A 77 5.20 -11.83 -19.12
C VAL A 77 6.18 -12.68 -18.34
N ARG A 78 7.00 -12.02 -17.52
CA ARG A 78 7.79 -12.62 -16.46
C ARG A 78 7.06 -12.50 -15.13
N VAL A 79 7.01 -13.59 -14.35
CA VAL A 79 6.48 -13.57 -12.99
C VAL A 79 7.47 -12.87 -12.07
N LEU A 80 7.04 -11.80 -11.39
CA LEU A 80 7.89 -11.03 -10.49
C LEU A 80 7.76 -11.51 -9.06
N THR A 81 6.52 -11.58 -8.54
CA THR A 81 6.24 -12.04 -7.17
C THR A 81 5.10 -13.04 -7.16
N VAL A 82 5.09 -13.93 -6.16
CA VAL A 82 4.01 -14.90 -5.92
C VAL A 82 3.73 -14.92 -4.43
N GLY A 83 2.58 -14.39 -4.03
CA GLY A 83 2.07 -14.44 -2.68
C GLY A 83 0.79 -15.27 -2.54
N THR A 84 0.45 -15.61 -1.30
CA THR A 84 -0.68 -16.47 -0.99
C THR A 84 -1.57 -15.82 0.07
N ARG A 85 -2.89 -15.86 -0.13
CA ARG A 85 -3.83 -15.37 0.88
C ARG A 85 -5.13 -16.16 0.91
N ARG A 86 -5.77 -16.15 2.07
CA ARG A 86 -7.14 -16.62 2.26
C ARG A 86 -8.10 -15.45 2.09
N ILE A 87 -9.14 -15.65 1.31
CA ILE A 87 -10.23 -14.70 1.13
C ILE A 87 -11.57 -15.34 1.50
N GLN A 88 -12.50 -14.52 1.98
CA GLN A 88 -13.90 -14.91 2.05
C GLN A 88 -14.59 -14.45 0.77
N TYR A 89 -15.16 -15.39 0.02
CA TYR A 89 -15.89 -15.11 -1.19
C TYR A 89 -17.21 -15.88 -1.17
N GLN A 90 -18.33 -15.15 -1.30
CA GLN A 90 -19.70 -15.70 -1.24
C GLN A 90 -20.01 -16.55 0.02
N GLY A 91 -19.29 -16.31 1.13
CA GLY A 91 -19.48 -17.03 2.39
C GLY A 91 -18.59 -18.26 2.56
N ASP A 92 -17.86 -18.66 1.52
CA ASP A 92 -16.86 -19.71 1.56
C ASP A 92 -15.44 -19.13 1.66
N GLU A 93 -14.54 -19.86 2.33
CA GLU A 93 -13.12 -19.53 2.35
C GLU A 93 -12.42 -20.12 1.13
N GLN A 94 -11.67 -19.28 0.41
CA GLN A 94 -10.89 -19.69 -0.74
C GLN A 94 -9.45 -19.20 -0.59
N THR A 95 -8.49 -20.06 -0.88
CA THR A 95 -7.08 -19.69 -1.02
C THR A 95 -6.82 -19.25 -2.46
N ILE A 96 -6.20 -18.08 -2.62
CA ILE A 96 -5.81 -17.53 -3.92
C ILE A 96 -4.31 -17.24 -3.93
N ARG A 97 -3.74 -17.13 -5.13
CA ARG A 97 -2.41 -16.57 -5.35
C ARG A 97 -2.53 -15.15 -5.90
N GLU A 98 -1.57 -14.31 -5.59
CA GLU A 98 -1.53 -12.93 -6.08
C GLU A 98 -0.09 -12.44 -6.20
N GLY A 99 0.16 -11.38 -6.94
CA GLY A 99 1.50 -10.86 -7.13
C GLY A 99 1.59 -9.88 -8.28
N ARG A 100 2.80 -9.73 -8.84
CA ARG A 100 3.07 -8.90 -10.02
C ARG A 100 3.67 -9.70 -11.17
N LEU A 101 3.27 -9.31 -12.37
CA LEU A 101 3.85 -9.74 -13.64
C LEU A 101 4.54 -8.53 -14.28
N GLY A 102 5.58 -8.76 -15.08
CA GLY A 102 6.32 -7.70 -15.77
C GLY A 102 6.72 -8.08 -17.18
N ASP A 103 6.88 -7.08 -18.03
CA ASP A 103 7.50 -7.14 -19.35
C ASP A 103 8.42 -5.92 -19.55
N ASP A 104 8.81 -5.62 -20.79
CA ASP A 104 9.63 -4.47 -21.15
C ASP A 104 8.85 -3.14 -21.16
N THR A 105 7.52 -3.20 -21.08
CA THR A 105 6.64 -2.03 -21.08
C THR A 105 6.21 -1.62 -19.68
N GLY A 106 6.22 -2.55 -18.72
CA GLY A 106 5.96 -2.24 -17.32
C GLY A 106 5.61 -3.45 -16.49
N THR A 107 4.70 -3.26 -15.54
CA THR A 107 4.26 -4.30 -14.61
C THR A 107 2.77 -4.20 -14.35
N ILE A 108 2.12 -5.33 -14.07
CA ILE A 108 0.71 -5.37 -13.70
C ILE A 108 0.49 -6.30 -12.51
N SER A 109 -0.47 -5.97 -11.64
CA SER A 109 -0.90 -6.85 -10.57
C SER A 109 -1.74 -8.00 -11.11
N TYR A 110 -1.77 -9.12 -10.39
CA TYR A 110 -2.66 -10.22 -10.72
C TYR A 110 -3.27 -10.89 -9.48
N THR A 111 -4.44 -11.50 -9.70
CA THR A 111 -5.07 -12.44 -8.79
C THR A 111 -5.36 -13.74 -9.53
N ALA A 112 -4.90 -14.87 -9.00
CA ALA A 112 -5.17 -16.21 -9.52
C ALA A 112 -6.05 -17.00 -8.55
N TRP A 113 -7.23 -17.42 -9.05
CA TRP A 113 -8.27 -18.12 -8.28
C TRP A 113 -8.00 -19.62 -8.12
N GLN A 114 -6.94 -20.11 -8.75
CA GLN A 114 -6.46 -21.48 -8.69
C GLN A 114 -4.93 -21.48 -8.80
N ASP A 115 -4.30 -22.57 -8.38
CA ASP A 115 -2.85 -22.73 -8.56
C ASP A 115 -2.54 -23.16 -10.00
N PHE A 116 -1.78 -22.32 -10.72
CA PHE A 116 -1.29 -22.62 -12.08
C PHE A 116 0.13 -23.20 -12.07
N GLY A 117 0.78 -23.28 -10.91
CA GLY A 117 2.07 -23.93 -10.71
C GLY A 117 3.30 -23.14 -11.18
N PHE A 118 3.17 -21.84 -11.43
CA PHE A 118 4.30 -20.99 -11.78
C PHE A 118 4.97 -20.40 -10.54
N GLU A 119 6.26 -20.07 -10.66
CA GLU A 119 7.10 -19.49 -9.62
C GLU A 119 7.66 -18.13 -10.06
N ALA A 120 8.17 -17.34 -9.11
CA ALA A 120 8.85 -16.09 -9.43
C ALA A 120 10.05 -16.36 -10.37
N GLY A 121 10.10 -15.62 -11.47
CA GLY A 121 11.12 -15.74 -12.51
C GLY A 121 10.71 -16.53 -13.74
N ASP A 122 9.59 -17.27 -13.68
CA ASP A 122 9.06 -17.94 -14.86
C ASP A 122 8.63 -16.92 -15.94
N SER A 123 8.87 -17.27 -17.21
CA SER A 123 8.35 -16.52 -18.36
C SER A 123 7.16 -17.28 -18.93
N LEU A 124 6.02 -16.62 -19.03
CA LEU A 124 4.72 -17.22 -19.28
C LEU A 124 4.00 -16.52 -20.43
N VAL A 125 3.25 -17.30 -21.20
CA VAL A 125 2.12 -16.80 -22.00
C VAL A 125 0.85 -17.07 -21.21
N VAL A 126 0.19 -15.99 -20.77
CA VAL A 126 -1.08 -16.04 -20.04
C VAL A 126 -2.19 -15.69 -21.03
N GLY A 127 -2.92 -16.70 -21.49
CA GLY A 127 -4.00 -16.55 -22.45
C GLY A 127 -5.35 -16.33 -21.80
N ASN A 128 -6.14 -15.41 -22.35
CA ASN A 128 -7.50 -15.13 -21.90
C ASN A 128 -7.58 -14.77 -20.40
N ALA A 129 -6.62 -14.00 -19.90
CA ALA A 129 -6.70 -13.41 -18.57
C ALA A 129 -7.81 -12.36 -18.54
N GLY A 130 -8.69 -12.41 -17.55
CA GLY A 130 -9.68 -11.35 -17.36
C GLY A 130 -9.00 -10.07 -16.90
N VAL A 131 -9.53 -8.90 -17.26
CA VAL A 131 -9.09 -7.61 -16.73
C VAL A 131 -10.19 -7.09 -15.80
N ARG A 132 -9.79 -6.63 -14.61
CA ARG A 132 -10.70 -5.98 -13.65
C ARG A 132 -10.09 -4.71 -13.10
N GLU A 133 -10.94 -3.77 -12.66
CA GLU A 133 -10.49 -2.59 -11.93
C GLU A 133 -10.26 -2.94 -10.45
N TRP A 134 -9.11 -2.52 -9.92
CA TRP A 134 -8.76 -2.61 -8.52
C TRP A 134 -8.10 -1.30 -8.08
N GLU A 135 -8.72 -0.60 -7.13
CA GLU A 135 -8.22 0.70 -6.62
C GLU A 135 -7.94 1.73 -7.74
N GLY A 136 -8.73 1.67 -8.82
CA GLY A 136 -8.61 2.56 -9.99
C GLY A 136 -7.67 2.05 -11.09
N GLU A 137 -6.88 1.01 -10.81
CA GLU A 137 -5.89 0.46 -11.74
C GLU A 137 -6.35 -0.89 -12.34
N PRO A 138 -5.88 -1.27 -13.54
CA PRO A 138 -6.15 -2.57 -14.12
C PRO A 138 -5.37 -3.69 -13.39
N GLU A 139 -6.05 -4.80 -13.10
CA GLU A 139 -5.49 -6.01 -12.51
C GLU A 139 -5.90 -7.24 -13.34
N LEU A 140 -4.93 -8.14 -13.57
CA LEU A 140 -5.20 -9.41 -14.26
C LEU A 140 -5.88 -10.41 -13.32
N ASN A 141 -6.96 -11.02 -13.81
CA ASN A 141 -7.78 -11.96 -13.08
C ASN A 141 -7.74 -13.34 -13.75
N LEU A 142 -6.92 -14.23 -13.19
CA LEU A 142 -6.64 -15.55 -13.75
C LEU A 142 -7.57 -16.59 -13.13
N GLY A 143 -8.46 -17.16 -13.95
CA GLY A 143 -9.49 -18.10 -13.50
C GLY A 143 -9.53 -19.36 -14.34
N ALA A 144 -10.62 -20.12 -14.24
CA ALA A 144 -10.81 -21.38 -14.95
C ALA A 144 -10.77 -21.24 -16.49
N SER A 145 -11.07 -20.04 -17.01
CA SER A 145 -11.02 -19.70 -18.44
C SER A 145 -9.66 -19.18 -18.90
N THR A 146 -8.67 -19.07 -18.01
CA THR A 146 -7.31 -18.62 -18.32
C THR A 146 -6.43 -19.82 -18.65
N SER A 147 -5.59 -19.70 -19.68
CA SER A 147 -4.49 -20.64 -19.91
C SER A 147 -3.17 -20.03 -19.48
N VAL A 148 -2.27 -20.88 -19.00
CA VAL A 148 -0.90 -20.51 -18.67
C VAL A 148 0.02 -21.54 -19.32
N ALA A 149 0.97 -21.06 -20.10
CA ALA A 149 2.02 -21.87 -20.72
C ALA A 149 3.37 -21.18 -20.54
N MET A 150 4.46 -21.93 -20.54
CA MET A 150 5.80 -21.34 -20.59
C MET A 150 5.99 -20.61 -21.92
N ALA A 151 6.60 -19.43 -21.87
CA ALA A 151 7.04 -18.73 -23.07
C ALA A 151 8.23 -19.48 -23.72
N ASP A 152 8.33 -19.38 -25.04
CA ASP A 152 9.43 -20.00 -25.80
C ASP A 152 10.79 -19.34 -25.52
N GLU A 153 10.78 -18.04 -25.22
CA GLU A 153 11.94 -17.23 -24.89
C GLU A 153 11.73 -16.54 -23.53
N PRO A 154 12.81 -16.30 -22.74
CA PRO A 154 12.70 -15.50 -21.53
C PRO A 154 12.17 -14.11 -21.83
N VAL A 155 11.22 -13.64 -21.03
CA VAL A 155 10.70 -12.27 -21.12
C VAL A 155 11.65 -11.34 -20.36
N ASP A 156 12.10 -10.29 -21.04
CA ASP A 156 12.89 -9.22 -20.44
C ASP A 156 11.98 -8.28 -19.64
N THR A 157 12.48 -7.79 -18.52
CA THR A 157 11.80 -6.80 -17.68
C THR A 157 12.84 -6.07 -16.84
N ASP A 158 12.64 -4.77 -16.62
CA ASP A 158 13.49 -3.96 -15.74
C ASP A 158 13.12 -4.13 -14.25
N ALA A 159 12.01 -4.81 -13.96
CA ALA A 159 11.54 -5.03 -12.60
C ALA A 159 12.28 -6.17 -11.89
N THR A 160 12.47 -6.01 -10.57
CA THR A 160 13.09 -7.04 -9.72
C THR A 160 12.22 -8.29 -9.66
N VAL A 161 12.85 -9.45 -9.87
CA VAL A 161 12.24 -10.77 -9.76
C VAL A 161 12.51 -11.34 -8.38
N GLY A 162 11.48 -11.84 -7.71
CA GLY A 162 11.53 -12.38 -6.37
C GLY A 162 10.86 -11.47 -5.33
N GLY A 163 10.59 -12.04 -4.16
CA GLY A 163 9.91 -11.33 -3.07
C GLY A 163 10.83 -10.42 -2.26
N ASP A 164 12.14 -10.64 -2.29
CA ASP A 164 13.13 -9.97 -1.43
C ASP A 164 13.10 -8.45 -1.65
N SER A 165 12.95 -7.71 -0.55
CA SER A 165 12.83 -6.26 -0.54
C SER A 165 13.32 -5.69 0.78
N ASP A 166 13.96 -4.54 0.72
CA ASP A 166 14.23 -3.70 1.88
C ASP A 166 12.92 -3.04 2.32
N LEU A 167 12.82 -2.66 3.60
CA LEU A 167 11.60 -2.09 4.16
C LEU A 167 11.23 -0.75 3.53
N ILE A 168 12.21 0.06 3.12
CA ILE A 168 11.97 1.37 2.50
C ILE A 168 11.29 1.26 1.13
N ASP A 169 11.44 0.14 0.43
CA ASP A 169 10.87 -0.09 -0.90
C ASP A 169 9.44 -0.67 -0.86
N LEU A 170 8.93 -1.00 0.32
CA LEU A 170 7.62 -1.62 0.49
C LEU A 170 6.49 -0.61 0.42
N SER A 171 5.51 -0.88 -0.45
CA SER A 171 4.36 0.00 -0.66
C SER A 171 3.03 -0.72 -0.41
N PRO A 172 1.97 -0.03 0.04
CA PRO A 172 0.64 -0.63 0.16
C PRO A 172 0.20 -1.30 -1.15
N GLY A 173 -0.31 -2.53 -1.05
CA GLY A 173 -0.66 -3.33 -2.22
C GLY A 173 0.42 -4.31 -2.69
N ASP A 174 1.65 -4.20 -2.18
CA ASP A 174 2.69 -5.21 -2.38
C ASP A 174 2.29 -6.56 -1.78
N ARG A 175 2.59 -7.64 -2.52
CA ARG A 175 2.18 -9.01 -2.21
C ARG A 175 3.30 -10.00 -2.53
N GLY A 176 3.42 -11.05 -1.73
CA GLY A 176 4.45 -12.07 -1.92
C GLY A 176 5.85 -11.53 -1.71
N ARG A 177 6.02 -10.63 -0.73
CA ARG A 177 7.31 -10.01 -0.38
C ARG A 177 8.03 -10.84 0.69
N ASN A 178 9.34 -10.73 0.70
CA ASN A 178 10.22 -11.35 1.67
C ASN A 178 11.10 -10.26 2.29
N ILE A 179 11.27 -10.30 3.60
CA ILE A 179 12.02 -9.29 4.36
C ILE A 179 12.95 -9.98 5.35
N GLU A 180 14.10 -9.36 5.61
CA GLU A 180 15.00 -9.74 6.70
C GLU A 180 15.11 -8.57 7.66
N VAL A 181 14.68 -8.80 8.90
CA VAL A 181 14.42 -7.71 9.84
C VAL A 181 14.82 -8.09 11.25
N THR A 182 15.04 -7.07 12.07
CA THR A 182 15.06 -7.15 13.53
C THR A 182 13.73 -6.69 14.11
N VAL A 183 13.24 -7.41 15.11
CA VAL A 183 11.98 -7.07 15.78
C VAL A 183 12.24 -6.11 16.93
N GLU A 184 11.82 -4.85 16.82
CA GLU A 184 12.06 -3.87 17.87
C GLU A 184 11.00 -3.89 18.96
N GLU A 185 9.74 -4.04 18.57
CA GLU A 185 8.60 -3.97 19.47
C GLU A 185 7.62 -5.10 19.19
N ILE A 186 7.02 -5.66 20.24
CA ILE A 186 5.92 -6.63 20.13
C ILE A 186 4.90 -6.38 21.24
N GLU A 187 3.64 -6.35 20.83
CA GLU A 187 2.47 -6.39 21.67
C GLU A 187 1.60 -7.59 21.28
N ARG A 188 1.20 -8.40 22.28
CA ARG A 188 0.25 -9.49 22.10
C ARG A 188 -1.16 -8.99 22.40
N ARG A 189 -2.07 -9.11 21.43
CA ARG A 189 -3.46 -8.66 21.59
C ARG A 189 -4.44 -9.75 21.16
N THR A 190 -5.62 -9.73 21.78
CA THR A 190 -6.80 -10.44 21.28
C THR A 190 -7.76 -9.40 20.75
N ILE A 191 -8.18 -9.56 19.51
CA ILE A 191 -9.13 -8.68 18.84
C ILE A 191 -10.41 -9.43 18.51
N ASP A 192 -11.56 -8.77 18.64
CA ASP A 192 -12.85 -9.30 18.23
C ASP A 192 -13.10 -9.01 16.74
N GLY A 193 -13.01 -10.04 15.90
CA GLY A 193 -13.27 -9.97 14.47
C GLY A 193 -14.65 -10.49 14.09
N ARG A 194 -14.97 -10.42 12.78
CA ARG A 194 -16.22 -11.00 12.22
C ARG A 194 -16.35 -12.51 12.48
N ASN A 195 -15.22 -13.21 12.60
CA ASN A 195 -15.15 -14.65 12.84
C ASN A 195 -14.91 -14.99 14.32
N GLY A 196 -15.06 -14.02 15.23
CA GLY A 196 -14.80 -14.17 16.67
C GLY A 196 -13.44 -13.63 17.10
N GLU A 197 -13.02 -14.01 18.31
CA GLU A 197 -11.74 -13.60 18.89
C GLU A 197 -10.56 -14.15 18.08
N THR A 198 -9.63 -13.27 17.70
CA THR A 198 -8.38 -13.59 17.01
C THR A 198 -7.21 -13.08 17.83
N LYS A 199 -6.19 -13.93 18.04
CA LYS A 199 -4.95 -13.52 18.68
C LYS A 199 -4.00 -13.00 17.61
N ILE A 200 -3.37 -11.87 17.85
CA ILE A 200 -2.41 -11.26 16.94
C ILE A 200 -1.15 -10.82 17.68
N LEU A 201 -0.04 -10.74 16.94
CA LEU A 201 1.09 -9.91 17.33
C LEU A 201 1.02 -8.60 16.55
N SER A 202 1.40 -7.50 17.18
CA SER A 202 1.61 -6.24 16.49
C SER A 202 2.82 -5.53 17.07
N GLY A 203 3.53 -4.76 16.27
CA GLY A 203 4.71 -4.04 16.75
C GLY A 203 5.47 -3.40 15.61
N VAL A 204 6.79 -3.29 15.75
CA VAL A 204 7.67 -2.63 14.77
C VAL A 204 8.78 -3.58 14.35
N LEU A 205 8.95 -3.69 13.03
CA LEU A 205 10.08 -4.35 12.38
C LEU A 205 11.01 -3.28 11.82
N ALA A 206 12.31 -3.54 11.85
CA ALA A 206 13.33 -2.64 11.36
C ALA A 206 14.40 -3.41 10.57
N ASP A 207 14.90 -2.78 9.51
CA ASP A 207 16.16 -3.12 8.85
C ASP A 207 17.06 -1.88 8.83
N ASP A 208 18.13 -1.89 8.04
CA ASP A 208 19.06 -0.77 7.92
C ASP A 208 18.50 0.40 7.08
N THR A 209 17.34 0.21 6.44
CA THR A 209 16.70 1.18 5.55
C THR A 209 15.53 1.91 6.19
N ALA A 210 14.67 1.21 6.95
CA ALA A 210 13.45 1.78 7.49
C ALA A 210 12.89 0.99 8.69
N ARG A 211 11.83 1.55 9.28
CA ARG A 211 11.02 0.94 10.32
C ARG A 211 9.58 0.88 9.84
N LEU A 212 8.93 -0.26 10.00
CA LEU A 212 7.53 -0.44 9.60
C LEU A 212 6.71 -1.14 10.69
N PRO A 213 5.44 -0.75 10.87
CA PRO A 213 4.55 -1.42 11.79
C PRO A 213 4.13 -2.75 11.16
N PHE A 214 4.05 -3.79 11.97
CA PHE A 214 3.58 -5.09 11.52
C PHE A 214 2.38 -5.59 12.30
N THR A 215 1.60 -6.46 11.66
CA THR A 215 0.61 -7.31 12.31
C THR A 215 0.81 -8.75 11.86
N ASP A 216 1.02 -9.65 12.81
CA ASP A 216 0.96 -11.09 12.59
C ASP A 216 -0.41 -11.61 12.98
N TRP A 217 -1.16 -12.06 11.96
CA TRP A 217 -2.51 -12.57 12.08
C TRP A 217 -2.57 -14.04 12.53
N ASP A 218 -1.44 -14.74 12.48
CA ASP A 218 -1.28 -16.11 12.99
C ASP A 218 0.01 -16.20 13.82
N PRO A 219 -0.01 -15.74 15.08
CA PRO A 219 1.19 -15.48 15.89
C PRO A 219 2.31 -16.55 15.78
N HIS A 220 3.41 -16.16 15.16
CA HIS A 220 4.61 -16.97 15.00
C HIS A 220 5.54 -16.77 16.21
N ASP A 221 5.86 -17.87 16.91
CA ASP A 221 6.77 -17.84 18.07
C ASP A 221 8.18 -17.37 17.71
N ALA A 222 8.57 -17.43 16.43
CA ALA A 222 9.87 -16.96 15.94
C ALA A 222 10.01 -15.42 15.92
N ILE A 223 8.89 -14.68 16.00
CA ILE A 223 8.89 -13.22 16.08
C ILE A 223 9.01 -12.85 17.57
N GLU A 224 10.24 -12.54 17.99
CA GLU A 224 10.56 -12.17 19.37
C GLU A 224 11.36 -10.85 19.42
N THR A 225 11.04 -9.97 20.37
CA THR A 225 11.71 -8.68 20.56
C THR A 225 13.23 -8.84 20.69
N GLY A 226 13.98 -8.08 19.89
CA GLY A 226 15.43 -8.12 19.76
C GLY A 226 15.97 -9.26 18.90
N GLY A 227 15.10 -10.17 18.42
CA GLY A 227 15.46 -11.22 17.48
C GLY A 227 15.47 -10.74 16.04
N SER A 228 16.30 -11.36 15.20
CA SER A 228 16.28 -11.16 13.74
C SER A 228 15.66 -12.36 13.05
N CYS A 229 14.87 -12.12 12.02
CA CYS A 229 14.20 -13.17 11.26
C CYS A 229 14.02 -12.79 9.79
N ARG A 230 14.00 -13.81 8.94
CA ARG A 230 13.50 -13.72 7.58
C ARG A 230 12.02 -14.07 7.58
N ILE A 231 11.19 -13.22 7.00
CA ILE A 231 9.75 -13.44 6.85
C ILE A 231 9.43 -13.44 5.37
N GLU A 232 8.92 -14.57 4.88
CA GLU A 232 8.56 -14.78 3.47
C GLU A 232 7.05 -14.80 3.29
N ASP A 233 6.58 -14.39 2.10
CA ASP A 233 5.15 -14.24 1.76
C ASP A 233 4.41 -13.29 2.72
N VAL A 234 4.96 -12.09 2.92
CA VAL A 234 4.25 -10.97 3.55
C VAL A 234 3.48 -10.17 2.50
N TYR A 235 2.43 -9.50 2.96
CA TYR A 235 1.70 -8.52 2.16
C TYR A 235 1.62 -7.18 2.89
N ILE A 236 1.58 -6.10 2.13
CA ILE A 236 1.62 -4.74 2.66
C ILE A 236 0.24 -4.12 2.52
N ARG A 237 -0.27 -3.58 3.62
CA ARG A 237 -1.51 -2.80 3.64
C ARG A 237 -1.25 -1.42 4.21
N GLU A 238 -2.08 -0.48 3.84
CA GLU A 238 -2.11 0.79 4.53
C GLU A 238 -2.68 0.62 5.95
N TYR A 239 -1.97 1.16 6.93
CA TYR A 239 -2.45 1.36 8.28
C TYR A 239 -2.17 2.80 8.71
N ARG A 240 -3.25 3.55 9.00
CA ARG A 240 -3.19 4.97 9.38
C ARG A 240 -2.39 5.81 8.37
N GLY A 241 -2.55 5.52 7.07
CA GLY A 241 -1.89 6.23 5.99
C GLY A 241 -0.40 5.91 5.79
N SER A 242 0.11 4.85 6.41
CA SER A 242 1.49 4.38 6.21
C SER A 242 1.51 2.88 5.85
N PRO A 243 2.55 2.40 5.15
CA PRO A 243 2.70 0.98 4.86
C PRO A 243 2.77 0.16 6.16
N SER A 244 2.14 -1.01 6.18
CA SER A 244 2.20 -1.95 7.30
C SER A 244 2.35 -3.39 6.80
N ILE A 245 3.31 -4.08 7.39
CA ILE A 245 3.63 -5.47 7.08
C ILE A 245 2.57 -6.37 7.72
N ASN A 246 2.00 -7.28 6.93
CA ASN A 246 1.08 -8.26 7.44
C ASN A 246 1.62 -9.66 7.21
N VAL A 247 1.75 -10.40 8.31
CA VAL A 247 2.18 -11.80 8.36
C VAL A 247 0.94 -12.67 8.53
N SER A 248 0.88 -13.79 7.81
CA SER A 248 -0.28 -14.68 7.80
C SER A 248 0.11 -16.13 8.01
N GLU A 249 -0.89 -17.02 8.09
CA GLU A 249 -0.69 -18.48 8.13
C GLU A 249 0.09 -19.06 6.93
N PHE A 250 0.22 -18.29 5.84
CA PHE A 250 1.01 -18.68 4.65
C PHE A 250 2.45 -18.19 4.71
N SER A 251 2.74 -17.24 5.60
CA SER A 251 4.06 -16.66 5.72
C SER A 251 5.02 -17.66 6.38
N THR A 252 6.27 -17.68 5.95
CA THR A 252 7.31 -18.50 6.58
C THR A 252 8.24 -17.61 7.37
N VAL A 253 8.29 -17.79 8.70
CA VAL A 253 9.18 -17.05 9.59
C VAL A 253 10.37 -17.94 9.98
N THR A 254 11.57 -17.53 9.57
CA THR A 254 12.83 -18.23 9.87
C THR A 254 13.71 -17.34 10.74
N PRO A 255 14.01 -17.70 12.01
CA PRO A 255 14.98 -16.99 12.82
C PRO A 255 16.36 -16.96 12.16
N LEU A 256 17.02 -15.81 12.19
CA LEU A 256 18.37 -15.64 11.68
C LEU A 256 19.37 -15.70 12.83
N SER A 257 20.52 -16.36 12.59
CA SER A 257 21.60 -16.41 13.57
C SER A 257 22.46 -15.14 13.57
N GLU A 258 22.50 -14.45 12.43
CA GLU A 258 23.17 -13.16 12.26
C GLU A 258 22.14 -12.06 12.53
N SER A 259 22.55 -11.04 13.27
CA SER A 259 21.69 -9.89 13.56
C SER A 259 21.58 -9.00 12.32
N ILE A 260 20.36 -8.68 11.91
CA ILE A 260 20.10 -7.61 10.95
C ILE A 260 20.31 -6.28 11.66
N GLU A 261 21.11 -5.39 11.08
CA GLU A 261 21.28 -4.04 11.60
C GLU A 261 19.96 -3.29 11.45
N ALA A 262 19.43 -2.77 12.55
CA ALA A 262 18.27 -1.89 12.54
C ALA A 262 18.75 -0.45 12.46
N THR A 263 18.08 0.38 11.66
CA THR A 263 18.38 1.80 11.62
C THR A 263 18.02 2.47 12.94
N ASP A 264 19.00 3.16 13.56
CA ASP A 264 18.77 3.95 14.77
C ASP A 264 18.00 5.26 14.48
N SER A 265 17.91 5.65 13.21
CA SER A 265 17.32 6.91 12.74
C SER A 265 16.33 6.68 11.61
N ALA A 266 15.28 7.50 11.55
CA ALA A 266 14.39 7.51 10.41
C ALA A 266 15.15 7.91 9.12
N PRO A 267 14.77 7.39 7.95
CA PRO A 267 15.31 7.87 6.69
C PRO A 267 15.04 9.36 6.54
N THR A 268 16.07 10.11 6.15
CA THR A 268 15.96 11.55 5.89
C THR A 268 15.58 11.77 4.42
N LEU A 269 14.39 12.30 4.17
CA LEU A 269 13.87 12.55 2.83
C LEU A 269 13.44 14.01 2.67
N SER A 270 13.35 14.47 1.42
CA SER A 270 12.54 15.66 1.12
C SER A 270 11.05 15.35 1.29
N LEU A 271 10.24 16.39 1.52
CA LEU A 271 8.79 16.26 1.60
C LEU A 271 8.20 15.70 0.30
N GLY A 272 8.74 16.11 -0.85
CA GLY A 272 8.31 15.60 -2.16
C GLY A 272 8.55 14.10 -2.28
N GLU A 273 9.76 13.62 -1.98
CA GLU A 273 10.08 12.18 -2.00
C GLU A 273 9.22 11.38 -1.03
N ALA A 274 9.00 11.90 0.20
CA ALA A 274 8.19 11.24 1.20
C ALA A 274 6.69 11.19 0.82
N ILE A 275 6.19 12.20 0.11
CA ILE A 275 4.81 12.22 -0.39
C ILE A 275 4.67 11.29 -1.60
N ASP A 276 5.63 11.32 -2.53
CA ASP A 276 5.64 10.47 -3.72
C ASP A 276 5.71 8.98 -3.35
N SER A 277 6.27 8.62 -2.19
CA SER A 277 6.30 7.24 -1.69
C SER A 277 4.95 6.74 -1.15
N GLY A 278 3.91 7.58 -1.09
CA GLY A 278 2.57 7.17 -0.64
C GLY A 278 2.39 7.13 0.89
N GLY A 279 3.27 7.78 1.65
CA GLY A 279 3.26 7.80 3.12
C GLY A 279 4.36 6.91 3.73
N LEU A 280 4.74 7.22 4.97
CA LEU A 280 5.86 6.58 5.68
C LEU A 280 5.55 6.46 7.16
N PHE A 281 5.87 5.32 7.76
CA PHE A 281 5.67 5.13 9.19
C PHE A 281 6.63 5.96 10.03
N ASP A 282 7.87 6.09 9.57
CA ASP A 282 8.93 6.80 10.27
C ASP A 282 9.81 7.51 9.25
N VAL A 283 9.76 8.83 9.23
CA VAL A 283 10.55 9.67 8.32
C VAL A 283 11.05 10.89 9.06
N GLU A 284 12.28 11.31 8.75
CA GLU A 284 12.83 12.59 9.18
C GLU A 284 12.86 13.56 8.00
N VAL A 285 12.37 14.78 8.22
CA VAL A 285 12.39 15.85 7.23
C VAL A 285 12.99 17.11 7.84
N VAL A 286 13.65 17.92 7.02
CA VAL A 286 14.16 19.24 7.42
C VAL A 286 13.40 20.29 6.64
N ALA A 287 12.49 21.00 7.31
CA ALA A 287 11.56 21.93 6.67
C ALA A 287 11.42 23.23 7.45
N ASN A 288 10.95 24.28 6.78
CA ASN A 288 10.59 25.55 7.39
C ASN A 288 9.14 25.53 7.87
N VAL A 289 8.87 26.12 9.04
CA VAL A 289 7.49 26.36 9.49
C VAL A 289 6.98 27.63 8.83
N LEU A 290 6.01 27.50 7.92
CA LEU A 290 5.41 28.63 7.21
C LEU A 290 4.25 29.25 7.99
N GLU A 291 3.49 28.43 8.70
CA GLU A 291 2.25 28.84 9.36
C GLU A 291 1.98 27.97 10.58
N VAL A 292 1.49 28.58 11.66
CA VAL A 292 0.80 27.88 12.75
C VAL A 292 -0.71 28.18 12.61
N ARG A 293 -1.47 27.14 12.25
CA ARG A 293 -2.89 27.21 11.88
C ARG A 293 -3.82 27.30 13.09
N ASP A 294 -5.05 27.73 12.82
CA ASP A 294 -6.16 27.71 13.77
C ASP A 294 -6.36 26.31 14.40
N GLY A 295 -6.70 26.31 15.68
CA GLY A 295 -6.77 25.09 16.48
C GLY A 295 -5.39 24.57 16.92
N SER A 296 -4.39 25.45 16.92
CA SER A 296 -3.13 25.29 17.66
C SER A 296 -3.19 25.98 19.02
N GLY A 297 -2.22 25.72 19.89
CA GLY A 297 -2.19 26.22 21.26
C GLY A 297 -3.14 25.45 22.17
N LEU A 298 -3.83 26.16 23.06
CA LEU A 298 -4.79 25.58 24.00
C LEU A 298 -6.09 25.23 23.29
N ILE A 299 -6.41 23.94 23.25
CA ILE A 299 -7.62 23.38 22.64
C ILE A 299 -8.44 22.61 23.66
N GLU A 300 -9.68 22.28 23.28
CA GLU A 300 -10.56 21.43 24.08
C GLU A 300 -10.94 20.21 23.23
N ARG A 301 -10.97 19.03 23.83
CA ARG A 301 -11.35 17.77 23.17
C ARG A 301 -12.63 17.19 23.75
N CYS A 302 -13.37 16.51 22.89
CA CYS A 302 -14.51 15.72 23.31
C CYS A 302 -14.00 14.51 24.13
N PRO A 303 -14.45 14.31 25.38
CA PRO A 303 -14.02 13.18 26.20
C PRO A 303 -14.46 11.82 25.62
N GLU A 304 -15.46 11.80 24.73
CA GLU A 304 -15.98 10.58 24.13
C GLU A 304 -15.22 10.13 22.87
N CYS A 305 -14.65 11.06 22.09
CA CYS A 305 -13.96 10.69 20.84
C CYS A 305 -12.65 11.41 20.57
N GLY A 306 -12.16 12.25 21.48
CA GLY A 306 -10.89 12.97 21.35
C GLY A 306 -10.84 14.03 20.25
N ARG A 307 -11.94 14.25 19.50
CA ARG A 307 -12.00 15.31 18.48
C ARG A 307 -12.00 16.67 19.14
N VAL A 308 -11.32 17.63 18.51
CA VAL A 308 -11.32 19.03 18.95
C VAL A 308 -12.73 19.60 18.85
N ILE A 309 -13.15 20.29 19.91
CA ILE A 309 -14.47 20.92 20.02
C ILE A 309 -14.34 22.43 20.04
N GLN A 310 -15.45 23.12 19.77
CA GLN A 310 -15.56 24.56 19.91
C GLN A 310 -16.85 24.89 20.65
N ASN A 311 -16.77 25.79 21.63
CA ASN A 311 -17.92 26.23 22.43
C ASN A 311 -18.70 25.04 23.02
N ASP A 312 -17.99 24.10 23.64
CA ASP A 312 -18.54 22.89 24.29
C ASP A 312 -19.39 22.00 23.35
N GLN A 313 -19.14 22.08 22.02
CA GLN A 313 -19.87 21.30 21.02
C GLN A 313 -18.95 20.39 20.22
N CYS A 314 -19.20 19.08 20.34
CA CYS A 314 -18.68 18.04 19.48
C CYS A 314 -19.63 17.81 18.30
N ARG A 315 -19.09 17.70 17.07
CA ARG A 315 -19.87 17.40 15.86
C ARG A 315 -20.61 16.07 15.91
N SER A 316 -20.12 15.12 16.72
CA SER A 316 -20.66 13.77 16.83
C SER A 316 -21.54 13.58 18.06
N HIS A 317 -21.14 14.14 19.21
CA HIS A 317 -21.82 13.91 20.50
C HIS A 317 -22.63 15.11 21.00
N GLY A 318 -22.64 16.21 20.25
CA GLY A 318 -23.36 17.42 20.63
C GLY A 318 -22.68 18.15 21.79
N ALA A 319 -23.46 18.61 22.77
CA ALA A 319 -22.93 19.34 23.92
C ALA A 319 -22.13 18.41 24.85
N VAL A 320 -20.87 18.74 25.10
CA VAL A 320 -19.94 17.96 25.94
C VAL A 320 -19.08 18.90 26.78
N ASP A 321 -18.70 18.48 27.98
CA ASP A 321 -17.70 19.19 28.79
C ASP A 321 -16.30 18.85 28.26
N GLY A 322 -15.62 19.83 27.68
CA GLY A 322 -14.32 19.63 27.03
C GLY A 322 -13.18 19.30 27.99
N GLU A 323 -12.27 18.44 27.55
CA GLU A 323 -10.98 18.21 28.20
C GLU A 323 -9.92 19.10 27.57
N ASP A 324 -9.24 19.94 28.37
CA ASP A 324 -8.18 20.81 27.88
C ASP A 324 -6.99 19.99 27.35
N ASP A 325 -6.44 20.43 26.24
CA ASP A 325 -5.27 19.83 25.61
C ASP A 325 -4.41 20.91 24.93
N LEU A 326 -3.17 20.56 24.59
CA LEU A 326 -2.27 21.38 23.79
C LEU A 326 -1.95 20.67 22.47
N ARG A 327 -1.91 21.43 21.38
CA ARG A 327 -1.55 20.92 20.07
C ARG A 327 -0.96 22.02 19.21
N ILE A 328 -0.04 21.68 18.32
CA ILE A 328 0.35 22.57 17.22
C ILE A 328 -0.06 21.92 15.90
N LYS A 329 -0.71 22.71 15.05
CA LYS A 329 -0.97 22.38 13.65
C LYS A 329 -0.15 23.34 12.79
N ALA A 330 1.01 22.89 12.33
CA ALA A 330 1.93 23.72 11.56
C ALA A 330 1.93 23.32 10.08
N ILE A 331 2.28 24.26 9.19
CA ILE A 331 2.57 23.98 7.79
C ILE A 331 4.08 23.98 7.60
N LEU A 332 4.60 22.85 7.16
CA LEU A 332 6.00 22.65 6.84
C LEU A 332 6.19 22.70 5.33
N ASP A 333 7.29 23.31 4.89
CA ASP A 333 7.70 23.42 3.49
C ASP A 333 9.23 23.33 3.42
N ASP A 334 9.75 22.50 2.53
CA ASP A 334 11.19 22.34 2.29
C ASP A 334 11.61 22.78 0.86
N GLY A 335 10.68 23.37 0.11
CA GLY A 335 10.82 23.78 -1.27
C GLY A 335 10.49 22.70 -2.30
N THR A 336 10.26 21.45 -1.88
CA THR A 336 9.82 20.36 -2.76
C THR A 336 8.33 20.13 -2.68
N GLU A 337 7.76 20.15 -1.47
CA GLU A 337 6.33 20.03 -1.22
C GLU A 337 5.95 20.65 0.14
N THR A 338 4.65 20.62 0.47
CA THR A 338 4.13 21.08 1.76
C THR A 338 3.37 19.98 2.52
N VAL A 339 3.51 19.97 3.85
CA VAL A 339 2.81 19.02 4.73
C VAL A 339 2.19 19.73 5.94
N THR A 340 1.06 19.22 6.41
CA THR A 340 0.51 19.63 7.72
C THR A 340 1.14 18.80 8.84
N ALA A 341 1.98 19.42 9.66
CA ALA A 341 2.51 18.80 10.88
C ALA A 341 1.52 18.90 12.04
N ILE A 342 1.24 17.76 12.67
CA ILE A 342 0.43 17.65 13.87
C ILE A 342 1.34 17.29 15.04
N ILE A 343 1.57 18.27 15.92
CA ILE A 343 2.43 18.12 17.10
C ILE A 343 1.54 17.93 18.33
N GLY A 344 1.75 16.83 19.04
CA GLY A 344 0.98 16.45 20.22
C GLY A 344 1.30 17.29 21.46
N THR A 345 0.59 17.00 22.55
CA THR A 345 0.63 17.73 23.82
C THR A 345 2.04 17.85 24.38
N GLU A 346 2.77 16.74 24.50
CA GLU A 346 4.08 16.71 25.15
C GLU A 346 5.11 17.60 24.43
N LEU A 347 5.20 17.49 23.11
CA LEU A 347 6.05 18.35 22.30
C LEU A 347 5.57 19.80 22.30
N THR A 348 4.25 20.03 22.31
CA THR A 348 3.69 21.39 22.38
C THR A 348 4.04 22.06 23.70
N GLU A 349 3.99 21.34 24.83
CA GLU A 349 4.43 21.86 26.14
C GLU A 349 5.92 22.23 26.11
N GLY A 350 6.76 21.41 25.47
CA GLY A 350 8.18 21.70 25.29
C GLY A 350 8.43 22.96 24.46
N ILE A 351 7.72 23.12 23.34
CA ILE A 351 7.84 24.26 22.43
C ILE A 351 7.29 25.54 23.07
N TYR A 352 6.13 25.47 23.71
CA TYR A 352 5.53 26.60 24.43
C TYR A 352 6.34 26.98 25.68
N GLY A 353 7.07 26.01 26.26
CA GLY A 353 7.91 26.17 27.44
C GLY A 353 7.16 26.01 28.77
N ASP A 354 5.88 25.65 28.74
CA ASP A 354 5.03 25.52 29.92
C ASP A 354 3.87 24.53 29.68
N GLY A 355 3.19 24.10 30.76
CA GLY A 355 2.15 23.08 30.68
C GLY A 355 0.73 23.61 30.43
N ILE A 356 -0.24 22.70 30.25
CA ILE A 356 -1.68 23.03 30.05
C ILE A 356 -2.20 24.04 31.09
N LYS A 357 -1.83 23.89 32.36
CA LYS A 357 -2.29 24.80 33.44
C LYS A 357 -1.85 26.25 33.22
N ALA A 358 -0.59 26.45 32.84
CA ALA A 358 -0.04 27.77 32.55
C ALA A 358 -0.65 28.35 31.27
N ALA A 359 -0.82 27.52 30.24
CA ALA A 359 -1.53 27.90 29.01
C ALA A 359 -2.96 28.39 29.30
N LYS A 360 -3.70 27.71 30.18
CA LYS A 360 -5.05 28.15 30.63
C LYS A 360 -5.01 29.48 31.38
N GLU A 361 -4.01 29.71 32.21
CA GLU A 361 -3.84 30.96 32.94
C GLU A 361 -3.51 32.11 31.98
N ALA A 362 -2.57 31.89 31.05
CA ALA A 362 -2.22 32.85 30.01
C ALA A 362 -3.43 33.26 29.15
N ALA A 363 -4.22 32.28 28.69
CA ALA A 363 -5.43 32.56 27.93
C ALA A 363 -6.48 33.36 28.72
N ARG A 364 -6.60 33.11 30.03
CA ARG A 364 -7.52 33.86 30.91
C ARG A 364 -7.04 35.28 31.15
N ASP A 365 -5.75 35.47 31.41
CA ASP A 365 -5.16 36.77 31.69
C ASP A 365 -5.19 37.69 30.45
N ALA A 366 -4.98 37.12 29.27
CA ALA A 366 -5.12 37.82 27.99
C ALA A 366 -6.59 38.06 27.59
N MET A 367 -7.54 37.35 28.22
CA MET A 367 -8.93 37.22 27.75
C MET A 367 -9.02 36.76 26.28
N ASP A 368 -8.08 35.91 25.87
CA ASP A 368 -7.92 35.46 24.50
C ASP A 368 -7.46 34.00 24.48
N LYS A 369 -8.24 33.13 23.81
CA LYS A 369 -7.88 31.71 23.67
C LYS A 369 -6.71 31.51 22.69
N GLU A 370 -6.42 32.49 21.83
CA GLU A 370 -5.33 32.42 20.85
C GLU A 370 -3.97 32.83 21.42
N ALA A 371 -3.91 33.42 22.63
CA ALA A 371 -2.66 33.90 23.23
C ALA A 371 -1.53 32.84 23.25
N VAL A 372 -1.88 31.58 23.49
CA VAL A 372 -0.93 30.45 23.48
C VAL A 372 -0.48 30.13 22.06
N ALA A 373 -1.40 30.13 21.09
CA ALA A 373 -1.09 29.90 19.68
C ALA A 373 -0.23 31.03 19.10
N ASP A 374 -0.47 32.27 19.50
CA ASP A 374 0.29 33.45 19.09
C ASP A 374 1.74 33.38 19.58
N ALA A 375 1.95 33.02 20.85
CA ALA A 375 3.29 32.82 21.39
C ALA A 375 4.06 31.71 20.66
N ILE A 376 3.39 30.58 20.38
CA ILE A 376 3.97 29.48 19.58
C ILE A 376 4.28 29.96 18.15
N ARG A 377 3.42 30.78 17.55
CA ARG A 377 3.61 31.31 16.20
C ARG A 377 4.82 32.24 16.12
N GLU A 378 5.03 33.08 17.13
CA GLU A 378 6.19 33.98 17.23
C GLU A 378 7.51 33.22 17.36
N GLU A 379 7.50 32.04 18.01
CA GLU A 379 8.68 31.20 18.18
C GLU A 379 8.98 30.36 16.93
N LEU A 380 7.96 29.79 16.27
CA LEU A 380 8.17 28.79 15.22
C LEU A 380 8.25 29.35 13.80
N VAL A 381 7.42 30.34 13.46
CA VAL A 381 7.21 30.71 12.06
C VAL A 381 8.45 31.40 11.48
N GLY A 382 8.92 30.87 10.36
CA GLY A 382 10.07 31.38 9.61
C GLY A 382 11.37 30.60 9.86
N ASP A 383 11.44 29.82 10.93
CA ASP A 383 12.60 29.01 11.26
C ASP A 383 12.52 27.60 10.66
N SER A 384 13.64 26.89 10.68
CA SER A 384 13.82 25.56 10.09
C SER A 384 13.96 24.52 11.20
N TYR A 385 13.30 23.38 11.04
CA TYR A 385 13.26 22.32 12.03
C TYR A 385 13.50 20.96 11.39
N ARG A 386 14.18 20.10 12.15
CA ARG A 386 14.25 18.66 11.91
C ARG A 386 13.05 18.03 12.60
N VAL A 387 12.22 17.36 11.81
CA VAL A 387 10.94 16.82 12.25
C VAL A 387 10.90 15.34 11.90
N ARG A 388 10.68 14.49 12.91
CA ARG A 388 10.51 13.04 12.74
C ARG A 388 9.09 12.62 13.09
N GLY A 389 8.53 11.70 12.32
CA GLY A 389 7.27 11.06 12.66
C GLY A 389 6.67 10.28 11.49
N SER A 390 5.37 9.99 11.59
CA SER A 390 4.64 9.22 10.58
C SER A 390 3.93 10.13 9.58
N LEU A 391 4.25 10.00 8.30
CA LEU A 391 3.62 10.69 7.19
C LEU A 391 2.47 9.85 6.63
N SER A 392 1.32 10.50 6.45
CA SER A 392 0.11 9.92 5.87
C SER A 392 -0.47 10.85 4.81
N ILE A 393 -1.07 10.26 3.77
CA ILE A 393 -1.69 10.99 2.68
C ILE A 393 -3.16 10.60 2.61
N ASP A 394 -4.04 11.59 2.62
CA ASP A 394 -5.47 11.38 2.46
C ASP A 394 -6.07 12.38 1.45
N GLU A 395 -7.40 12.35 1.29
CA GLU A 395 -8.13 13.25 0.39
C GLU A 395 -7.96 14.75 0.72
N TYR A 396 -7.45 15.10 1.92
CA TYR A 396 -7.20 16.47 2.39
C TYR A 396 -5.72 16.87 2.30
N GLY A 397 -4.85 15.98 1.85
CA GLY A 397 -3.42 16.22 1.63
C GLY A 397 -2.52 15.43 2.59
N ALA A 398 -1.24 15.78 2.59
CA ALA A 398 -0.24 15.12 3.42
C ALA A 398 -0.28 15.64 4.87
N ASN A 399 -0.22 14.71 5.83
CA ASN A 399 -0.17 14.98 7.26
C ASN A 399 1.00 14.24 7.91
N LEU A 400 1.84 14.97 8.64
CA LEU A 400 2.95 14.41 9.43
C LEU A 400 2.56 14.43 10.91
N THR A 401 2.33 13.26 11.50
CA THR A 401 2.14 13.14 12.95
C THR A 401 3.51 13.12 13.60
N VAL A 402 3.82 14.16 14.36
CA VAL A 402 5.19 14.43 14.83
C VAL A 402 5.48 13.71 16.13
N GLU A 403 6.59 12.98 16.15
CA GLU A 403 7.12 12.28 17.32
C GLU A 403 8.40 12.94 17.88
N ALA A 404 9.17 13.63 17.02
CA ALA A 404 10.28 14.49 17.46
C ALA A 404 10.34 15.78 16.64
N PHE A 405 10.71 16.88 17.30
CA PHE A 405 10.76 18.21 16.71
C PHE A 405 11.92 19.00 17.31
N GLU A 406 12.93 19.32 16.50
CA GLU A 406 14.16 19.97 16.95
C GLU A 406 14.57 21.08 15.98
N PRO A 407 15.19 22.19 16.45
CA PRO A 407 15.75 23.20 15.55
C PRO A 407 16.77 22.59 14.57
N ALA A 408 16.67 22.97 13.31
CA ALA A 408 17.67 22.61 12.31
C ALA A 408 18.85 23.59 12.38
N ASP A 409 19.76 23.35 13.33
CA ASP A 409 20.96 24.18 13.59
C ASP A 409 22.08 24.01 12.54
N ASP A 410 21.76 23.52 11.35
CA ASP A 410 22.73 23.34 10.27
C ASP A 410 23.29 24.69 9.82
N ASP A 411 24.61 24.80 9.66
CA ASP A 411 25.26 26.02 9.18
C ASP A 411 24.65 26.45 7.83
N PRO A 412 24.02 27.64 7.73
CA PRO A 412 23.41 28.10 6.49
C PRO A 412 24.40 28.14 5.31
N ALA A 413 25.68 28.39 5.57
CA ALA A 413 26.71 28.37 4.53
C ALA A 413 26.99 26.94 4.02
N ALA A 414 26.98 25.94 4.92
CA ALA A 414 27.12 24.54 4.54
C ALA A 414 25.91 24.06 3.72
N ARG A 415 24.68 24.37 4.16
CA ARG A 415 23.45 24.08 3.39
C ARG A 415 23.49 24.69 2.00
N ALA A 416 23.81 25.99 1.90
CA ALA A 416 23.92 26.67 0.61
C ALA A 416 24.97 26.04 -0.31
N THR A 417 26.10 25.60 0.26
CA THR A 417 27.16 24.93 -0.50
C THR A 417 26.72 23.58 -1.04
N ALA A 418 26.01 22.78 -0.24
CA ALA A 418 25.47 21.48 -0.65
C ALA A 418 24.48 21.64 -1.81
N VAL A 419 23.53 22.57 -1.70
CA VAL A 419 22.57 22.88 -2.77
C VAL A 419 23.29 23.32 -4.06
N LEU A 420 24.28 24.23 -3.94
CA LEU A 420 25.06 24.69 -5.10
C LEU A 420 25.88 23.57 -5.77
N ALA A 421 26.29 22.54 -5.04
CA ALA A 421 27.00 21.41 -5.60
C ALA A 421 26.07 20.53 -6.46
N GLY A 422 24.80 20.38 -6.07
CA GLY A 422 23.79 19.66 -6.84
C GLY A 422 23.42 20.37 -8.15
N VAL A 423 23.31 21.70 -8.16
CA VAL A 423 22.96 22.50 -9.36
C VAL A 423 24.10 22.56 -10.40
N ARG A 424 25.33 22.24 -9.99
CA ARG A 424 26.52 22.29 -10.89
C ARG A 424 26.80 20.97 -11.60
N GLN A 425 26.09 19.91 -11.26
CA GLN A 425 26.09 18.64 -12.00
C GLN A 425 25.05 18.72 -13.11
#